data_AF-A0A1B6E7P3-F1
#
_entry.id   AF-A0A1B6E7P3-F1
#
_cell.length_a   1.000
_cell.length_b   1.000
_cell.length_c   1.000
_cell.angle_alpha   90.00
_cell.angle_beta   90.00
_cell.angle_gamma   90.00
#
_symmetry.space_group_name_H-M   'P 1'
#
loop_
_entity.id
_entity.type
_entity.pdbx_description
1 polymer ?
#
loop_
_entity_poly.entity_id
_entity_poly.type
_entity_poly.pdbx_seq_one_letter_code
_entity_poly.pdbx_strand_id
1 'polypeptide(L)'
;MALAKTNDRLICDIRLTVRKIKCSDIIQHDIIEDVFHIESDDLEREMRNYGFLTNSSKDLSLFLSEVVKKCSIEELREKLNHLKVWEIATKNETKIWKAYTLHNSLRNTDKFINDAMKMKKELLKSFHIKSLNAIINVICHENKLWCAITGRKLTRRSGIKMEKPVFICYIPESPYLFTYPNMFPKEKLERITRGLNFGIIKDCHLTGKNISSLLKMVEQRIDTNATSNITLRPGNEIEVGNRHVDFSRNKQTKHYIDRCFNKNIALQKFVAEAISDWRGVDLTEIPEGHFSTVMEVSSDNIAETFLYYSTKLVIKPPFPRYIKNFQYSGKNVVKLRKKY
;
A
#
# COMPACT_ATOMS: atom_id res chain seq x y z
N MET A 1 -6.74 -11.16 -40.36
CA MET A 1 -5.47 -10.43 -40.09
C MET A 1 -5.47 -9.64 -38.77
N ALA A 2 -6.53 -8.90 -38.41
CA ALA A 2 -6.57 -8.10 -37.16
C ALA A 2 -6.68 -8.95 -35.85
N LEU A 3 -7.37 -10.10 -35.90
CA LEU A 3 -7.50 -11.02 -34.76
C LEU A 3 -6.17 -11.68 -34.39
N ALA A 4 -5.40 -12.16 -35.37
CA ALA A 4 -4.07 -12.72 -35.16
C ALA A 4 -3.11 -11.71 -34.49
N LYS A 5 -3.09 -10.46 -34.99
CA LYS A 5 -2.32 -9.36 -34.37
C LYS A 5 -2.72 -9.05 -32.93
N THR A 6 -4.01 -9.24 -32.59
CA THR A 6 -4.51 -9.01 -31.23
C THR A 6 -4.09 -10.13 -30.29
N ASN A 7 -4.11 -11.38 -30.78
CA ASN A 7 -3.67 -12.56 -30.06
C ASN A 7 -2.17 -12.46 -29.70
N ASP A 8 -1.32 -12.21 -30.70
CA ASP A 8 0.13 -12.09 -30.53
C ASP A 8 0.51 -11.00 -29.52
N ARG A 9 -0.25 -9.89 -29.52
CA ARG A 9 -0.06 -8.80 -28.56
C ARG A 9 -0.37 -9.23 -27.13
N LEU A 10 -1.49 -9.94 -26.91
CA LEU A 10 -1.86 -10.41 -25.58
C LEU A 10 -0.86 -11.44 -25.04
N ILE A 11 -0.40 -12.36 -25.89
CA ILE A 11 0.64 -13.33 -25.53
C ILE A 11 1.94 -12.61 -25.16
N CYS A 12 2.33 -11.59 -25.93
CA CYS A 12 3.48 -10.75 -25.61
C CYS A 12 3.31 -10.01 -24.27
N ASP A 13 2.13 -9.45 -24.01
CA ASP A 13 1.81 -8.77 -22.75
C ASP A 13 1.85 -9.74 -21.55
N ILE A 14 1.35 -10.97 -21.70
CA ILE A 14 1.47 -12.03 -20.69
C ILE A 14 2.94 -12.32 -20.42
N ARG A 15 3.74 -12.59 -21.46
CA ARG A 15 5.17 -12.85 -21.35
C ARG A 15 5.91 -11.74 -20.62
N LEU A 16 5.63 -10.48 -20.96
CA LEU A 16 6.23 -9.32 -20.32
C LEU A 16 5.79 -9.17 -18.87
N THR A 17 4.55 -9.50 -18.54
CA THR A 17 4.03 -9.45 -17.17
C THR A 17 4.67 -10.54 -16.31
N VAL A 18 4.76 -11.77 -16.81
CA VAL A 18 5.45 -12.89 -16.14
C VAL A 18 6.90 -12.52 -15.81
N ARG A 19 7.64 -11.93 -16.78
CA ARG A 19 9.04 -11.50 -16.56
C ARG A 19 9.21 -10.42 -15.49
N LYS A 20 8.14 -9.69 -15.15
CA LYS A 20 8.21 -8.72 -14.07
C LYS A 20 8.10 -9.42 -12.72
N ILE A 21 7.40 -10.54 -12.61
CA ILE A 21 7.28 -11.29 -11.35
C ILE A 21 8.55 -12.12 -11.16
N LYS A 22 9.07 -12.20 -9.92
CA LYS A 22 10.27 -13.03 -9.67
C LYS A 22 9.91 -14.49 -9.89
N CYS A 23 10.85 -15.27 -10.43
CA CYS A 23 10.62 -16.70 -10.69
C CYS A 23 10.26 -17.46 -9.39
N SER A 24 10.92 -17.10 -8.27
CA SER A 24 10.60 -17.61 -6.94
C SER A 24 9.14 -17.42 -6.59
N ASP A 25 8.61 -16.22 -6.81
CA ASP A 25 7.25 -15.84 -6.42
C ASP A 25 6.22 -16.56 -7.30
N ILE A 26 6.56 -16.81 -8.57
CA ILE A 26 5.69 -17.57 -9.50
C ILE A 26 5.53 -19.02 -9.05
N ILE A 27 6.64 -19.64 -8.60
CA ILE A 27 6.67 -21.05 -8.19
C ILE A 27 6.12 -21.22 -6.76
N GLN A 28 6.48 -20.33 -5.83
CA GLN A 28 6.14 -20.47 -4.40
C GLN A 28 4.73 -20.04 -4.03
N HIS A 29 4.05 -19.27 -4.89
CA HIS A 29 2.72 -18.74 -4.59
C HIS A 29 1.63 -19.31 -5.49
N ASP A 30 1.88 -20.49 -6.07
CA ASP A 30 0.94 -21.23 -6.91
C ASP A 30 0.34 -20.36 -8.03
N ILE A 31 1.07 -19.34 -8.50
CA ILE A 31 0.62 -18.46 -9.60
C ILE A 31 0.38 -19.30 -10.86
N ILE A 32 1.20 -20.34 -11.03
CA ILE A 32 1.08 -21.31 -12.12
C ILE A 32 -0.25 -22.06 -12.05
N GLU A 33 -0.61 -22.57 -10.88
CA GLU A 33 -1.87 -23.29 -10.67
C GLU A 33 -3.08 -22.34 -10.79
N ASP A 34 -3.01 -21.19 -10.12
CA ASP A 34 -4.09 -20.20 -10.05
C ASP A 34 -4.40 -19.55 -11.42
N VAL A 35 -3.37 -19.29 -12.24
CA VAL A 35 -3.53 -18.63 -13.54
C VAL A 35 -3.57 -19.60 -14.70
N PHE A 36 -2.70 -20.61 -14.70
CA PHE A 36 -2.48 -21.50 -15.84
C PHE A 36 -3.09 -22.89 -15.65
N HIS A 37 -3.54 -23.24 -14.44
CA HIS A 37 -4.11 -24.54 -14.09
C HIS A 37 -3.13 -25.70 -14.38
N ILE A 38 -1.84 -25.44 -14.12
CA ILE A 38 -0.79 -26.44 -14.13
C ILE A 38 -0.40 -26.66 -12.67
N GLU A 39 -0.48 -27.90 -12.19
CA GLU A 39 -0.07 -28.22 -10.82
C GLU A 39 1.44 -27.99 -10.66
N SER A 40 1.86 -27.49 -9.50
CA SER A 40 3.26 -27.17 -9.23
C SER A 40 4.20 -28.38 -9.40
N ASP A 41 3.73 -29.59 -9.09
CA ASP A 41 4.47 -30.85 -9.26
C ASP A 41 4.65 -31.26 -10.73
N ASP A 42 3.74 -30.81 -11.60
CA ASP A 42 3.76 -31.14 -13.03
C ASP A 42 4.52 -30.10 -13.86
N LEU A 43 4.77 -28.91 -13.32
CA LEU A 43 5.42 -27.79 -14.01
C LEU A 43 6.75 -28.20 -14.64
N GLU A 44 7.64 -28.86 -13.90
CA GLU A 44 8.94 -29.25 -14.44
C GLU A 44 8.83 -30.29 -15.55
N ARG A 45 7.90 -31.24 -15.40
CA ARG A 45 7.64 -32.27 -16.42
C ARG A 45 7.14 -31.60 -17.70
N GLU A 46 6.20 -30.67 -17.59
CA GLU A 46 5.70 -29.93 -18.74
C GLU A 46 6.78 -29.05 -19.37
N MET A 47 7.55 -28.30 -18.59
CA MET A 47 8.64 -27.48 -19.12
C MET A 47 9.65 -28.32 -19.93
N ARG A 48 10.03 -29.51 -19.41
CA ARG A 48 10.89 -30.46 -20.13
C ARG A 48 10.27 -30.95 -21.44
N ASN A 49 8.96 -31.23 -21.46
CA ASN A 49 8.25 -31.65 -22.68
C ASN A 49 8.27 -30.58 -23.77
N TYR A 50 8.33 -29.30 -23.40
CA TYR A 50 8.47 -28.18 -24.33
C TYR A 50 9.95 -27.83 -24.64
N GLY A 51 10.91 -28.61 -24.14
CA GLY A 51 12.34 -28.42 -24.40
C GLY A 51 13.01 -27.34 -23.53
N PHE A 52 12.36 -26.89 -22.45
CA PHE A 52 12.94 -25.95 -21.50
C PHE A 52 13.62 -26.72 -20.36
N LEU A 53 14.93 -26.49 -20.20
CA LEU A 53 15.79 -27.27 -19.30
C LEU A 53 16.15 -26.52 -18.01
N THR A 54 15.80 -25.23 -17.89
CA THR A 54 16.09 -24.43 -16.69
C THR A 54 14.82 -23.79 -16.13
N ASN A 55 14.75 -23.68 -14.80
CA ASN A 55 13.71 -22.90 -14.10
C ASN A 55 14.05 -21.40 -14.10
N SER A 56 14.70 -20.90 -15.17
CA SER A 56 15.00 -19.49 -15.31
C SER A 56 13.73 -18.69 -15.61
N SER A 57 13.67 -17.43 -15.17
CA SER A 57 12.54 -16.53 -15.48
C SER A 57 12.30 -16.40 -16.99
N LYS A 58 13.36 -16.49 -17.80
CA LYS A 58 13.28 -16.44 -19.26
C LYS A 58 12.57 -17.68 -19.81
N ASP A 59 13.00 -18.86 -19.41
CA ASP A 59 12.45 -20.14 -19.88
C ASP A 59 10.99 -20.31 -19.42
N LEU A 60 10.69 -19.99 -18.16
CA LEU A 60 9.33 -19.99 -17.64
C LEU A 60 8.42 -19.04 -18.44
N SER A 61 8.90 -17.82 -18.74
CA SER A 61 8.12 -16.87 -19.55
C SER A 61 7.87 -17.36 -20.98
N LEU A 62 8.80 -18.12 -21.56
CA LEU A 62 8.66 -18.69 -22.90
C LEU A 62 7.70 -19.88 -22.89
N PHE A 63 7.88 -20.81 -21.96
CA PHE A 63 6.98 -21.93 -21.71
C PHE A 63 5.53 -21.47 -21.56
N LEU A 64 5.26 -20.53 -20.65
CA LEU A 64 3.91 -20.02 -20.44
C LEU A 64 3.34 -19.31 -21.67
N SER A 65 4.20 -18.69 -22.49
CA SER A 65 3.77 -18.13 -23.77
C SER A 65 3.33 -19.20 -24.77
N GLU A 66 3.99 -20.37 -24.78
CA GLU A 66 3.60 -21.51 -25.61
C GLU A 66 2.29 -22.14 -25.12
N VAL A 67 2.13 -22.31 -23.81
CA VAL A 67 0.90 -22.86 -23.19
C VAL A 67 -0.32 -22.04 -23.60
N VAL A 68 -0.22 -20.72 -23.57
CA VAL A 68 -1.38 -19.86 -23.85
C VAL A 68 -1.66 -19.64 -25.34
N LYS A 69 -0.83 -20.13 -26.27
CA LYS A 69 -1.12 -20.01 -27.72
C LYS A 69 -2.42 -20.69 -28.14
N LYS A 70 -2.83 -21.72 -27.39
CA LYS A 70 -4.07 -22.47 -27.64
C LYS A 70 -5.30 -21.80 -27.04
N CYS A 71 -5.13 -20.75 -26.23
CA CYS A 71 -6.23 -20.05 -25.58
C CYS A 71 -6.97 -19.11 -26.55
N SER A 72 -8.26 -18.94 -26.30
CA SER A 72 -9.08 -17.87 -26.88
C SER A 72 -8.62 -16.48 -26.41
N ILE A 73 -9.05 -15.44 -27.12
CA ILE A 73 -8.74 -14.04 -26.77
C ILE A 73 -9.30 -13.69 -25.39
N GLU A 74 -10.48 -14.21 -25.07
CA GLU A 74 -11.16 -14.02 -23.78
C GLU A 74 -10.35 -14.63 -22.64
N GLU A 75 -9.90 -15.87 -22.77
CA GLU A 75 -9.06 -16.56 -21.79
C GLU A 75 -7.71 -15.85 -21.60
N LEU A 76 -7.08 -15.39 -22.69
CA LEU A 76 -5.84 -14.61 -22.61
C LEU A 76 -6.02 -13.30 -21.85
N ARG A 77 -7.15 -12.62 -22.06
CA ARG A 77 -7.48 -11.40 -21.31
C ARG A 77 -7.71 -11.69 -19.84
N GLU A 78 -8.38 -12.79 -19.52
CA GLU A 78 -8.58 -13.22 -18.14
C GLU A 78 -7.25 -13.51 -17.45
N LYS A 79 -6.42 -14.39 -18.04
CA LYS A 79 -5.09 -14.73 -17.53
C LYS A 79 -4.20 -13.50 -17.36
N LEU A 80 -4.18 -12.59 -18.35
CA LEU A 80 -3.42 -11.35 -18.26
C LEU A 80 -3.91 -10.45 -17.12
N ASN A 81 -5.23 -10.34 -16.92
CA ASN A 81 -5.75 -9.54 -15.83
C ASN A 81 -5.47 -10.19 -14.46
N HIS A 82 -5.47 -11.52 -14.40
CA HIS A 82 -5.11 -12.27 -13.20
C HIS A 82 -3.65 -12.04 -12.82
N LEU A 83 -2.73 -12.18 -13.79
CA LEU A 83 -1.30 -11.89 -13.63
C LEU A 83 -1.01 -10.47 -13.19
N LYS A 84 -1.80 -9.48 -13.64
CA LYS A 84 -1.66 -8.09 -13.18
C LYS A 84 -2.01 -7.93 -11.70
N VAL A 85 -2.92 -8.73 -11.16
CA VAL A 85 -3.20 -8.72 -9.72
C VAL A 85 -2.00 -9.26 -8.96
N TRP A 86 -1.45 -10.39 -9.41
CA TRP A 86 -0.23 -10.99 -8.87
C TRP A 86 0.99 -10.06 -8.92
N GLU A 87 1.21 -9.38 -10.06
CA GLU A 87 2.28 -8.38 -10.20
C GLU A 87 2.15 -7.27 -9.15
N ILE A 88 0.92 -6.79 -8.89
CA ILE A 88 0.70 -5.73 -7.90
C ILE A 88 0.82 -6.25 -6.46
N ALA A 89 0.35 -7.46 -6.18
CA ALA A 89 0.46 -8.07 -4.86
C ALA A 89 1.93 -8.31 -4.46
N THR A 90 2.71 -8.91 -5.36
CA THR A 90 4.14 -9.19 -5.13
C THR A 90 5.00 -7.93 -5.10
N LYS A 91 4.65 -6.89 -5.87
CA LYS A 91 5.38 -5.61 -5.92
C LYS A 91 4.65 -4.46 -5.25
N ASN A 92 3.89 -4.76 -4.20
CA ASN A 92 3.02 -3.76 -3.55
C ASN A 92 3.81 -2.56 -3.01
N GLU A 93 5.03 -2.78 -2.53
CA GLU A 93 5.95 -1.74 -2.03
C GLU A 93 6.39 -0.72 -3.09
N THR A 94 6.22 -1.03 -4.38
CA THR A 94 6.54 -0.08 -5.46
C THR A 94 5.43 0.95 -5.69
N LYS A 95 4.25 0.76 -5.07
CA LYS A 95 3.05 1.57 -5.29
C LYS A 95 2.75 2.42 -4.06
N ILE A 96 2.19 3.61 -4.26
CA ILE A 96 1.68 4.43 -3.17
C ILE A 96 0.21 4.06 -2.95
N TRP A 97 -0.05 3.38 -1.84
CA TRP A 97 -1.37 2.98 -1.40
C TRP A 97 -2.02 4.09 -0.59
N LYS A 98 -3.34 4.19 -0.68
CA LYS A 98 -4.15 5.07 0.16
C LYS A 98 -5.03 4.23 1.08
N ALA A 99 -5.03 4.55 2.36
CA ALA A 99 -5.76 3.84 3.40
C ALA A 99 -7.16 4.44 3.61
N TYR A 100 -8.14 3.55 3.81
CA TYR A 100 -9.52 3.86 4.14
C TYR A 100 -10.00 2.97 5.29
N THR A 101 -10.95 3.49 6.07
CA THR A 101 -11.71 2.71 7.06
C THR A 101 -13.14 2.50 6.57
N LEU A 102 -13.62 1.28 6.72
CA LEU A 102 -14.96 0.84 6.39
C LEU A 102 -15.81 0.82 7.67
N HIS A 103 -17.04 1.33 7.60
CA HIS A 103 -17.96 1.38 8.74
C HIS A 103 -19.37 0.91 8.34
N ASN A 104 -20.19 0.63 9.35
CA ASN A 104 -21.58 0.21 9.23
C ASN A 104 -21.73 -1.06 8.38
N SER A 105 -21.45 -2.23 8.96
CA SER A 105 -21.72 -3.50 8.29
C SER A 105 -23.18 -3.56 7.82
N LEU A 106 -23.41 -3.86 6.54
CA LEU A 106 -24.75 -3.83 5.92
C LEU A 106 -25.55 -5.11 6.16
N ARG A 107 -24.91 -6.19 6.62
CA ARG A 107 -25.61 -7.39 7.06
C ARG A 107 -25.37 -7.54 8.55
N ASN A 108 -26.41 -7.88 9.31
CA ASN A 108 -26.36 -8.29 10.72
C ASN A 108 -25.58 -9.60 10.95
N THR A 109 -24.72 -9.97 10.00
CA THR A 109 -23.78 -11.08 10.10
C THR A 109 -22.40 -10.46 10.22
N ASP A 110 -21.75 -10.61 11.37
CA ASP A 110 -20.36 -10.18 11.64
C ASP A 110 -19.30 -10.88 10.78
N LYS A 111 -19.73 -11.62 9.74
CA LYS A 111 -18.84 -12.39 8.87
C LYS A 111 -18.25 -11.47 7.81
N PHE A 112 -17.10 -10.89 8.12
CA PHE A 112 -16.19 -10.29 7.15
C PHE A 112 -15.98 -11.23 5.95
N ILE A 113 -15.72 -10.65 4.78
CA ILE A 113 -15.28 -11.44 3.63
C ILE A 113 -13.85 -11.91 3.91
N ASN A 114 -13.61 -13.21 3.81
CA ASN A 114 -12.31 -13.82 4.08
C ASN A 114 -11.81 -14.70 2.93
N ASP A 115 -12.57 -14.75 1.83
CA ASP A 115 -12.32 -15.63 0.69
C ASP A 115 -12.37 -14.84 -0.63
N ALA A 116 -11.47 -15.18 -1.54
CA ALA A 116 -11.31 -14.49 -2.83
C ALA A 116 -12.51 -14.70 -3.75
N MET A 117 -13.08 -15.91 -3.80
CA MET A 117 -14.26 -16.21 -4.62
C MET A 117 -15.50 -15.45 -4.11
N LYS A 118 -15.70 -15.43 -2.79
CA LYS A 118 -16.76 -14.66 -2.13
C LYS A 118 -16.61 -13.16 -2.42
N MET A 119 -15.40 -12.61 -2.30
CA MET A 119 -15.12 -11.21 -2.62
C MET A 119 -15.44 -10.89 -4.09
N LYS A 120 -14.96 -11.72 -5.03
CA LYS A 120 -15.22 -11.57 -6.47
C LYS A 120 -16.72 -11.54 -6.75
N LYS A 121 -17.48 -12.50 -6.18
CA LYS A 121 -18.93 -12.61 -6.36
C LYS A 121 -19.69 -11.39 -5.84
N GLU A 122 -19.40 -10.93 -4.63
CA GLU A 122 -20.12 -9.80 -4.02
C GLU A 122 -19.76 -8.46 -4.68
N LEU A 123 -18.50 -8.28 -5.10
CA LEU A 123 -18.11 -7.13 -5.90
C LEU A 123 -18.80 -7.15 -7.27
N LEU A 124 -18.83 -8.28 -7.98
CA LEU A 124 -19.50 -8.39 -9.27
C LEU A 124 -20.98 -8.01 -9.17
N LYS A 125 -21.69 -8.51 -8.13
CA LYS A 125 -23.07 -8.12 -7.84
C LYS A 125 -23.20 -6.60 -7.62
N SER A 126 -22.34 -6.02 -6.78
CA SER A 126 -22.38 -4.59 -6.46
C SER A 126 -22.19 -3.68 -7.69
N PHE A 127 -21.31 -4.09 -8.61
CA PHE A 127 -21.06 -3.38 -9.86
C PHE A 127 -22.19 -3.60 -10.90
N HIS A 128 -22.77 -4.80 -10.96
CA HIS A 128 -23.85 -5.12 -11.91
C HIS A 128 -25.17 -4.38 -11.61
N ILE A 129 -25.52 -4.18 -10.34
CA ILE A 129 -26.76 -3.50 -9.90
C ILE A 129 -26.95 -2.09 -10.51
N LYS A 130 -25.88 -1.45 -11.00
CA LYS A 130 -25.94 -0.11 -11.64
C LYS A 130 -25.49 -0.09 -13.09
N SER A 131 -25.54 -1.23 -13.80
CA SER A 131 -25.11 -1.33 -15.20
C SER A 131 -23.64 -0.94 -15.44
N LEU A 132 -22.82 -0.89 -14.38
CA LEU A 132 -21.38 -0.72 -14.49
C LEU A 132 -20.76 -2.09 -14.75
N ASN A 133 -20.61 -2.44 -16.03
CA ASN A 133 -19.92 -3.65 -16.41
C ASN A 133 -18.44 -3.52 -16.00
N ALA A 134 -17.99 -4.36 -15.07
CA ALA A 134 -16.61 -4.38 -14.59
C ALA A 134 -16.04 -5.79 -14.69
N ILE A 135 -14.76 -5.88 -15.03
CA ILE A 135 -13.97 -7.10 -14.88
C ILE A 135 -13.33 -7.05 -13.50
N ILE A 136 -13.52 -8.11 -12.72
CA ILE A 136 -13.05 -8.21 -11.33
C ILE A 136 -12.25 -9.50 -11.20
N ASN A 137 -10.99 -9.38 -10.80
CA ASN A 137 -10.12 -10.51 -10.49
C ASN A 137 -9.63 -10.35 -9.06
N VAL A 138 -9.69 -11.42 -8.28
CA VAL A 138 -9.34 -11.43 -6.86
C VAL A 138 -8.43 -12.60 -6.59
N ILE A 139 -7.32 -12.36 -5.88
CA ILE A 139 -6.40 -13.39 -5.37
C ILE A 139 -6.25 -13.26 -3.87
N CYS A 140 -5.82 -14.35 -3.22
CA CYS A 140 -5.36 -14.33 -1.84
C CYS A 140 -3.83 -14.43 -1.84
N HIS A 141 -3.14 -13.50 -1.19
CA HIS A 141 -1.69 -13.54 -1.05
C HIS A 141 -1.27 -12.88 0.26
N GLU A 142 -0.44 -13.57 1.05
CA GLU A 142 -0.01 -13.18 2.40
C GLU A 142 -1.17 -12.80 3.34
N ASN A 143 -2.24 -13.62 3.36
CA ASN A 143 -3.46 -13.39 4.14
C ASN A 143 -4.17 -12.07 3.82
N LYS A 144 -3.97 -11.52 2.61
CA LYS A 144 -4.64 -10.32 2.11
C LYS A 144 -5.38 -10.68 0.82
N LEU A 145 -6.56 -10.09 0.64
CA LEU A 145 -7.31 -10.20 -0.60
C LEU A 145 -6.95 -9.04 -1.52
N TRP A 146 -6.33 -9.38 -2.65
CA TRP A 146 -5.94 -8.41 -3.67
C TRP A 146 -6.92 -8.48 -4.81
N CYS A 147 -7.37 -7.33 -5.30
CA CYS A 147 -8.36 -7.30 -6.34
C CYS A 147 -8.07 -6.22 -7.36
N ALA A 148 -8.14 -6.57 -8.65
CA ALA A 148 -8.16 -5.61 -9.74
C ALA A 148 -9.58 -5.44 -10.28
N ILE A 149 -10.01 -4.19 -10.39
CA ILE A 149 -11.32 -3.79 -10.90
C ILE A 149 -11.10 -2.93 -12.13
N THR A 150 -11.60 -3.41 -13.27
CA THR A 150 -11.47 -2.73 -14.56
C THR A 150 -12.85 -2.44 -15.12
N GLY A 151 -13.24 -1.16 -15.13
CA GLY A 151 -14.52 -0.73 -15.69
C GLY A 151 -14.56 -0.86 -17.21
N ARG A 152 -15.75 -1.15 -17.75
CA ARG A 152 -16.07 -1.10 -19.17
C ARG A 152 -16.93 0.13 -19.42
N LYS A 153 -16.47 1.04 -20.29
CA LYS A 153 -17.18 2.27 -20.64
C LYS A 153 -17.54 2.24 -22.12
N LEU A 154 -18.82 2.43 -22.46
CA LEU A 154 -19.21 2.68 -23.85
C LEU A 154 -18.71 4.05 -24.30
N THR A 155 -18.06 4.09 -25.45
CA THR A 155 -17.64 5.31 -26.12
C THR A 155 -18.52 5.57 -27.33
N ARG A 156 -18.87 6.84 -27.57
CA ARG A 156 -19.76 7.26 -28.67
C ARG A 156 -19.27 6.86 -30.08
N ARG A 157 -17.98 6.57 -30.26
CA ARG A 157 -17.36 6.37 -31.59
C ARG A 157 -16.60 5.04 -31.76
N SER A 158 -16.42 4.24 -30.71
CA SER A 158 -15.44 3.14 -30.73
C SER A 158 -15.84 1.90 -29.91
N GLY A 159 -17.12 1.77 -29.56
CA GLY A 159 -17.63 0.61 -28.83
C GLY A 159 -17.27 0.62 -27.34
N ILE A 160 -16.84 -0.52 -26.80
CA ILE A 160 -16.49 -0.66 -25.37
C ILE A 160 -15.01 -0.34 -25.16
N LYS A 161 -14.71 0.69 -24.37
CA LYS A 161 -13.36 1.02 -23.90
C LYS A 161 -13.14 0.48 -22.48
N MET A 162 -12.02 -0.20 -22.29
CA MET A 162 -11.57 -0.61 -20.96
C MET A 162 -10.94 0.59 -20.24
N GLU A 163 -11.34 0.82 -19.00
CA GLU A 163 -10.72 1.82 -18.13
C GLU A 163 -9.39 1.30 -17.57
N LYS A 164 -8.57 2.19 -17.00
CA LYS A 164 -7.39 1.75 -16.25
C LYS A 164 -7.85 0.93 -15.02
N PRO A 165 -7.20 -0.20 -14.74
CA PRO A 165 -7.54 -1.01 -13.57
C PRO A 165 -7.26 -0.24 -12.30
N VAL A 166 -8.09 -0.50 -11.28
CA VAL A 166 -7.83 -0.07 -9.92
C VAL A 166 -7.65 -1.29 -9.05
N PHE A 167 -6.64 -1.21 -8.21
CA PHE A 167 -6.23 -2.27 -7.33
C PHE A 167 -6.67 -1.93 -5.93
N ILE A 168 -7.21 -2.92 -5.25
CA ILE A 168 -7.51 -2.85 -3.83
C ILE A 168 -6.80 -3.99 -3.11
N CYS A 169 -6.35 -3.70 -1.90
CA CYS A 169 -5.91 -4.69 -0.94
C CYS A 169 -6.85 -4.58 0.26
N TYR A 170 -7.55 -5.67 0.55
CA TYR A 170 -8.45 -5.79 1.69
C TYR A 170 -7.90 -6.83 2.64
N ILE A 171 -7.89 -6.52 3.93
CA ILE A 171 -7.37 -7.41 4.96
C ILE A 171 -8.58 -8.08 5.62
N PRO A 172 -8.75 -9.41 5.47
CA PRO A 172 -9.80 -10.17 6.13
C PRO A 172 -9.92 -9.83 7.61
N GLU A 173 -11.14 -9.86 8.14
CA GLU A 173 -11.44 -9.61 9.57
C GLU A 173 -11.10 -8.20 10.07
N SER A 174 -10.70 -7.29 9.17
CA SER A 174 -10.41 -5.90 9.51
C SER A 174 -11.33 -4.94 8.73
N PRO A 175 -11.67 -3.77 9.29
CA PRO A 175 -12.43 -2.75 8.60
C PRO A 175 -11.54 -1.87 7.70
N TYR A 176 -10.40 -2.37 7.20
CA TYR A 176 -9.43 -1.55 6.47
C TYR A 176 -9.33 -1.94 4.99
N LEU A 177 -9.23 -0.91 4.15
CA LEU A 177 -9.10 -1.04 2.71
C LEU A 177 -7.97 -0.14 2.21
N PHE A 178 -7.12 -0.67 1.36
CA PHE A 178 -6.04 0.07 0.70
C PHE A 178 -6.29 0.10 -0.80
N THR A 179 -6.12 1.26 -1.44
CA THR A 179 -6.36 1.40 -2.88
C THR A 179 -5.16 1.97 -3.62
N TYR A 180 -4.96 1.51 -4.84
CA TYR A 180 -4.00 2.06 -5.81
C TYR A 180 -4.64 2.11 -7.21
N PRO A 181 -4.60 3.23 -7.95
CA PRO A 181 -3.98 4.50 -7.58
C PRO A 181 -4.73 5.25 -6.47
N ASN A 182 -4.07 6.24 -5.85
CA ASN A 182 -4.57 7.04 -4.73
C ASN A 182 -5.82 7.88 -5.07
N MET A 183 -6.00 8.24 -6.34
CA MET A 183 -7.18 8.95 -6.83
C MET A 183 -8.18 7.96 -7.42
N PHE A 184 -9.29 7.76 -6.70
CA PHE A 184 -10.35 6.87 -7.12
C PHE A 184 -11.70 7.58 -7.12
N PRO A 185 -12.52 7.45 -8.19
CA PRO A 185 -13.85 8.05 -8.23
C PRO A 185 -14.71 7.59 -7.05
N LYS A 186 -15.34 8.53 -6.35
CA LYS A 186 -16.18 8.27 -5.17
C LYS A 186 -17.24 7.20 -5.43
N GLU A 187 -17.89 7.23 -6.60
CA GLU A 187 -18.90 6.23 -6.97
C GLU A 187 -18.33 4.79 -6.96
N LYS A 188 -17.10 4.60 -7.46
CA LYS A 188 -16.48 3.27 -7.46
C LYS A 188 -16.06 2.85 -6.05
N LEU A 189 -15.60 3.77 -5.21
CA LEU A 189 -15.35 3.49 -3.79
C LEU A 189 -16.63 2.98 -3.13
N GLU A 190 -17.75 3.69 -3.29
CA GLU A 190 -19.04 3.27 -2.72
C GLU A 190 -19.48 1.87 -3.19
N ARG A 191 -19.19 1.51 -4.46
CA ARG A 191 -19.46 0.16 -4.98
C ARG A 191 -18.61 -0.89 -4.32
N ILE A 192 -17.32 -0.63 -4.16
CA ILE A 192 -16.39 -1.52 -3.46
C ILE A 192 -16.85 -1.68 -2.02
N THR A 193 -17.14 -0.59 -1.31
CA THR A 193 -17.64 -0.59 0.07
C THR A 193 -18.88 -1.46 0.22
N ARG A 194 -19.88 -1.30 -0.65
CA ARG A 194 -21.09 -2.13 -0.63
C ARG A 194 -20.82 -3.59 -0.98
N GLY A 195 -19.97 -3.85 -1.97
CA GLY A 195 -19.57 -5.21 -2.34
C GLY A 195 -18.74 -5.91 -1.26
N LEU A 196 -18.04 -5.13 -0.42
CA LEU A 196 -17.39 -5.59 0.80
C LEU A 196 -18.33 -5.69 2.00
N ASN A 197 -19.63 -5.42 1.80
CA ASN A 197 -20.68 -5.46 2.82
C ASN A 197 -20.60 -4.36 3.90
N PHE A 198 -20.09 -3.18 3.54
CA PHE A 198 -20.07 -1.98 4.40
C PHE A 198 -20.93 -0.86 3.81
N GLY A 199 -21.44 0.00 4.68
CA GLY A 199 -22.30 1.14 4.30
C GLY A 199 -21.53 2.43 4.08
N ILE A 200 -20.40 2.60 4.78
CA ILE A 200 -19.63 3.85 4.79
C ILE A 200 -18.14 3.54 4.57
N ILE A 201 -17.49 4.40 3.79
CA ILE A 201 -16.04 4.45 3.65
C ILE A 201 -15.54 5.84 4.04
N LYS A 202 -14.50 5.89 4.87
CA LYS A 202 -13.85 7.13 5.31
C LYS A 202 -12.39 7.11 4.88
N ASP A 203 -11.95 8.23 4.33
CA ASP A 203 -10.54 8.47 4.00
C ASP A 203 -9.73 8.66 5.29
N CYS A 204 -8.67 7.87 5.47
CA CYS A 204 -7.77 8.06 6.60
C CYS A 204 -6.86 9.27 6.43
N HIS A 205 -6.75 9.83 5.21
CA HIS A 205 -5.72 10.79 4.81
C HIS A 205 -4.29 10.27 5.06
N LEU A 206 -4.14 8.96 4.88
CA LEU A 206 -2.89 8.23 5.05
C LEU A 206 -2.56 7.49 3.75
N THR A 207 -1.33 7.68 3.31
CA THR A 207 -0.75 7.14 2.09
C THR A 207 0.69 6.72 2.34
N GLY A 208 1.13 5.67 1.65
CA GLY A 208 2.51 5.20 1.71
C GLY A 208 2.69 3.91 0.91
N LYS A 209 3.92 3.41 0.89
CA LYS A 209 4.30 2.23 0.10
C LYS A 209 4.02 0.91 0.81
N ASN A 210 4.23 0.87 2.13
CA ASN A 210 4.17 -0.36 2.91
C ASN A 210 2.79 -0.52 3.58
N ILE A 211 1.94 -1.42 3.05
CA ILE A 211 0.57 -1.64 3.56
C ILE A 211 0.57 -2.04 5.04
N SER A 212 1.49 -2.91 5.47
CA SER A 212 1.59 -3.32 6.89
C SER A 212 1.91 -2.15 7.82
N SER A 213 2.73 -1.19 7.37
CA SER A 213 3.02 0.05 8.10
C SER A 213 1.79 0.95 8.17
N LEU A 214 1.07 1.11 7.05
CA LEU A 214 -0.17 1.89 7.01
C LEU A 214 -1.24 1.30 7.92
N LEU A 215 -1.41 -0.03 7.92
CA LEU A 215 -2.33 -0.74 8.81
C LEU A 215 -2.03 -0.43 10.27
N LYS A 216 -0.77 -0.64 10.70
CA LYS A 216 -0.32 -0.36 12.07
C LYS A 216 -0.60 1.09 12.46
N MET A 217 -0.35 2.05 11.57
CA MET A 217 -0.61 3.47 11.85
C MET A 217 -2.10 3.79 12.01
N VAL A 218 -2.99 3.13 11.27
CA VAL A 218 -4.44 3.32 11.42
C VAL A 218 -4.97 2.63 12.68
N GLU A 219 -4.48 1.43 13.00
CA GLU A 219 -4.85 0.67 14.20
C GLU A 219 -4.36 1.33 15.49
N GLN A 220 -3.13 1.83 15.49
CA GLN A 220 -2.51 2.50 16.64
C GLN A 220 -2.87 3.98 16.72
N ARG A 221 -3.93 4.41 16.01
CA ARG A 221 -4.40 5.79 16.05
C ARG A 221 -4.97 6.09 17.42
N ILE A 222 -4.10 6.49 18.33
CA ILE A 222 -4.46 6.98 19.64
C ILE A 222 -4.70 8.48 19.52
N ASP A 223 -5.69 9.01 20.24
CA ASP A 223 -5.78 10.45 20.45
C ASP A 223 -4.40 10.91 20.95
N THR A 224 -3.77 11.82 20.20
CA THR A 224 -2.34 12.18 20.28
C THR A 224 -1.81 12.55 21.68
N ASN A 225 -2.64 12.51 22.72
CA ASN A 225 -2.37 12.69 24.15
C ASN A 225 -1.58 11.54 24.81
N ALA A 226 -1.60 10.30 24.31
CA ALA A 226 -1.03 9.16 25.05
C ALA A 226 0.51 9.11 25.15
N THR A 227 1.25 9.70 24.21
CA THR A 227 2.73 9.73 24.22
C THR A 227 3.32 10.99 24.87
N SER A 228 2.53 11.73 25.64
CA SER A 228 2.96 12.99 26.28
C SER A 228 4.15 12.85 27.23
N ASN A 229 4.46 11.64 27.70
CA ASN A 229 5.42 11.41 28.79
C ASN A 229 6.81 10.95 28.33
N ILE A 230 7.11 10.93 27.02
CA ILE A 230 8.46 10.61 26.53
C ILE A 230 9.35 11.84 26.68
N THR A 231 10.12 11.86 27.78
CA THR A 231 11.14 12.86 28.08
C THR A 231 12.55 12.29 27.87
N LEU A 232 13.44 13.12 27.33
CA LEU A 232 14.86 12.84 27.36
C LEU A 232 15.33 13.07 28.80
N ARG A 233 15.69 12.01 29.52
CA ARG A 233 16.23 12.14 30.89
C ARG A 233 17.68 12.61 30.79
N PRO A 234 18.10 13.62 31.58
CA PRO A 234 19.51 13.93 31.71
C PRO A 234 20.25 12.72 32.29
N GLY A 235 21.39 12.38 31.70
CA GLY A 235 22.29 11.36 32.22
C GLY A 235 22.96 11.81 33.50
N ASN A 236 22.81 11.03 34.56
CA ASN A 236 23.53 11.27 35.81
C ASN A 236 24.88 10.51 35.87
N GLU A 237 25.15 9.62 34.91
CA GLU A 237 26.36 8.78 34.88
C GLU A 237 27.11 8.98 33.55
N ILE A 238 28.39 9.32 33.65
CA ILE A 238 29.30 9.50 32.51
C ILE A 238 29.92 8.13 32.19
N GLU A 239 29.49 7.51 31.09
CA GLU A 239 30.15 6.34 30.51
C GLU A 239 31.37 6.80 29.70
N VAL A 240 32.53 6.70 30.34
CA VAL A 240 33.82 7.01 29.76
C VAL A 240 34.44 5.72 29.19
N GLY A 241 34.58 5.63 27.86
CA GLY A 241 35.32 4.51 27.24
C GLY A 241 36.84 4.64 27.39
N ASN A 242 37.62 3.65 26.96
CA ASN A 242 39.11 3.62 27.05
C ASN A 242 39.83 4.87 26.49
N ARG A 243 39.14 5.69 25.67
CA ARG A 243 39.64 6.93 25.07
C ARG A 243 39.23 8.21 25.82
N HIS A 244 38.65 8.09 27.02
CA HIS A 244 38.17 9.22 27.82
C HIS A 244 37.10 10.09 27.14
N VAL A 245 36.32 9.49 26.23
CA VAL A 245 35.20 10.16 25.53
C VAL A 245 33.89 9.81 26.24
N ASP A 246 33.09 10.82 26.57
CA ASP A 246 31.74 10.65 27.12
C ASP A 246 30.76 10.18 26.02
N PHE A 247 30.28 8.94 26.14
CA PHE A 247 29.29 8.35 25.21
C PHE A 247 27.84 8.43 25.72
N SER A 248 27.63 8.93 26.94
CA SER A 248 26.34 8.89 27.65
C SER A 248 25.25 9.64 26.88
N ARG A 249 25.61 10.78 26.28
CA ARG A 249 24.72 11.61 25.47
C ARG A 249 24.24 10.89 24.19
N ASN A 250 25.13 10.16 23.52
CA ASN A 250 24.78 9.42 22.30
C ASN A 250 23.87 8.22 22.62
N LYS A 251 24.15 7.50 23.71
CA LYS A 251 23.34 6.37 24.19
C LYS A 251 21.95 6.83 24.61
N GLN A 252 21.84 7.92 25.37
CA GLN A 252 20.57 8.52 25.77
C GLN A 252 19.77 9.04 24.58
N THR A 253 20.43 9.69 23.62
CA THR A 253 19.80 10.17 22.39
C THR A 253 19.21 8.99 21.61
N LYS A 254 19.99 7.93 21.40
CA LYS A 254 19.52 6.72 20.72
C LYS A 254 18.33 6.09 21.45
N HIS A 255 18.42 5.94 22.76
CA HIS A 255 17.36 5.35 23.57
C HIS A 255 16.07 6.20 23.58
N TYR A 256 16.19 7.53 23.62
CA TYR A 256 15.05 8.44 23.48
C TYR A 256 14.38 8.32 22.11
N ILE A 257 15.17 8.24 21.03
CA ILE A 257 14.65 8.09 19.66
C ILE A 257 13.95 6.74 19.49
N ASP A 258 14.55 5.66 20.00
CA ASP A 258 13.97 4.31 19.97
C ASP A 258 12.63 4.25 20.74
N ARG A 259 12.42 5.10 21.75
CA ARG A 259 11.11 5.26 22.40
C ARG A 259 10.13 6.12 21.60
N CYS A 260 10.62 7.07 20.80
CA CYS A 260 9.76 7.95 20.00
C CYS A 260 9.24 7.28 18.73
N PHE A 261 10.05 6.43 18.07
CA PHE A 261 9.71 5.86 16.78
C PHE A 261 9.76 4.33 16.77
N ASN A 262 8.73 3.72 16.21
CA ASN A 262 8.74 2.33 15.85
C ASN A 262 9.41 2.16 14.48
N LYS A 263 10.59 1.52 14.46
CA LYS A 263 11.35 1.27 13.23
C LYS A 263 10.63 0.36 12.23
N ASN A 264 9.67 -0.44 12.71
CA ASN A 264 8.87 -1.34 11.88
C ASN A 264 7.71 -0.64 11.15
N ILE A 265 7.60 0.68 11.27
CA ILE A 265 6.60 1.51 10.58
C ILE A 265 7.35 2.46 9.63
N ALA A 266 7.27 2.18 8.34
CA ALA A 266 7.86 2.99 7.30
C ALA A 266 6.81 3.92 6.67
N LEU A 267 7.07 5.23 6.74
CA LEU A 267 6.27 6.26 6.08
C LEU A 267 7.17 7.12 5.22
N GLN A 268 6.75 7.39 3.97
CA GLN A 268 7.58 8.11 3.01
C GLN A 268 7.41 9.62 3.05
N LYS A 269 6.22 10.10 3.45
CA LYS A 269 5.90 11.54 3.44
C LYS A 269 5.08 11.92 4.67
N PHE A 270 5.50 13.00 5.32
CA PHE A 270 4.79 13.63 6.43
C PHE A 270 4.82 15.14 6.28
N VAL A 271 3.70 15.79 6.58
CA VAL A 271 3.53 17.24 6.48
C VAL A 271 2.92 17.76 7.78
N ALA A 272 3.56 18.76 8.38
CA ALA A 272 3.01 19.51 9.50
C ALA A 272 2.74 20.95 9.04
N GLU A 273 1.48 21.35 9.12
CA GLU A 273 1.01 22.69 8.75
C GLU A 273 0.63 23.46 10.01
N ALA A 274 1.20 24.64 10.21
CA ALA A 274 0.81 25.57 11.25
C ALA A 274 0.28 26.84 10.60
N ILE A 275 -0.97 27.19 10.92
CA ILE A 275 -1.52 28.51 10.61
C ILE A 275 -1.79 29.14 11.97
N SER A 276 -1.11 30.25 12.24
CA SER A 276 -1.23 30.96 13.52
C SER A 276 -1.40 32.45 13.27
N ASP A 277 -2.35 33.03 13.99
CA ASP A 277 -2.42 34.47 14.19
C ASP A 277 -1.40 34.79 15.28
N TRP A 278 -0.21 35.20 14.87
CA TRP A 278 0.85 35.51 15.82
C TRP A 278 0.60 36.91 16.38
N ARG A 279 0.16 36.96 17.63
CA ARG A 279 0.21 38.19 18.44
C ARG A 279 1.46 38.06 19.28
N GLY A 280 2.51 38.78 18.89
CA GLY A 280 3.82 38.72 19.53
C GLY A 280 3.70 38.95 21.02
N VAL A 281 4.31 38.07 21.81
CA VAL A 281 4.40 38.32 23.26
C VAL A 281 5.81 38.71 23.68
N ASP A 282 6.90 38.41 22.95
CA ASP A 282 8.25 38.73 23.48
C ASP A 282 9.42 38.77 22.47
N LEU A 283 9.19 39.16 21.21
CA LEU A 283 10.30 39.46 20.28
C LEU A 283 9.91 40.67 19.41
N THR A 284 10.55 41.81 19.67
CA THR A 284 10.24 43.16 19.14
C THR A 284 10.39 43.34 17.61
N GLU A 285 10.61 42.27 16.84
CA GLU A 285 11.01 42.37 15.43
C GLU A 285 10.15 41.55 14.45
N ILE A 286 9.15 40.80 14.92
CA ILE A 286 8.26 40.04 14.03
C ILE A 286 6.96 40.82 13.83
N PRO A 287 6.67 41.33 12.62
CA PRO A 287 5.47 42.12 12.37
C PRO A 287 4.20 41.32 12.66
N GLU A 288 3.20 42.00 13.22
CA GLU A 288 1.87 41.42 13.42
C GLU A 288 1.31 40.90 12.09
N GLY A 289 0.84 39.65 12.06
CA GLY A 289 0.36 39.05 10.83
C GLY A 289 -0.05 37.59 10.94
N HIS A 290 -0.67 37.10 9.87
CA HIS A 290 -0.97 35.68 9.69
C HIS A 290 0.31 34.95 9.26
N PHE A 291 0.80 34.04 10.10
CA PHE A 291 1.94 33.19 9.76
C PHE A 291 1.45 31.80 9.37
N SER A 292 1.84 31.37 8.19
CA SER A 292 1.64 30.00 7.72
C SER A 292 2.98 29.33 7.51
N THR A 293 3.25 28.27 8.26
CA THR A 293 4.46 27.47 8.14
C THR A 293 4.08 26.05 7.77
N VAL A 294 4.76 25.50 6.76
CA VAL A 294 4.60 24.11 6.35
C VAL A 294 5.96 23.43 6.43
N MET A 295 6.02 22.34 7.18
CA MET A 295 7.18 21.46 7.23
C MET A 295 6.82 20.16 6.51
N GLU A 296 7.48 19.89 5.39
CA GLU A 296 7.38 18.62 4.67
C GLU A 296 8.66 17.81 4.87
N VAL A 297 8.49 16.54 5.24
CA VAL A 297 9.58 15.55 5.31
C VAL A 297 9.26 14.42 4.35
N SER A 298 10.18 14.14 3.43
CA SER A 298 10.08 13.07 2.45
C SER A 298 11.35 12.22 2.47
N SER A 299 11.21 10.91 2.67
CA SER A 299 12.30 9.93 2.63
C SER A 299 11.75 8.52 2.39
N ASP A 300 12.59 7.48 2.33
CA ASP A 300 12.08 6.11 2.24
C ASP A 300 11.48 5.62 3.58
N ASN A 301 12.07 6.06 4.70
CA ASN A 301 11.57 5.88 6.05
C ASN A 301 11.89 7.10 6.92
N ILE A 302 10.86 7.91 7.23
CA ILE A 302 11.02 9.15 8.01
C ILE A 302 11.61 8.90 9.40
N ALA A 303 11.22 7.81 10.08
CA ALA A 303 11.73 7.51 11.42
C ALA A 303 13.25 7.27 11.42
N GLU A 304 13.74 6.53 10.42
CA GLU A 304 15.18 6.28 10.25
C GLU A 304 15.93 7.57 9.88
N THR A 305 15.31 8.44 9.07
CA THR A 305 15.87 9.75 8.74
C THR A 305 16.06 10.62 9.98
N PHE A 306 15.04 10.71 10.86
CA PHE A 306 15.16 11.43 12.12
C PHE A 306 16.22 10.81 13.04
N LEU A 307 16.32 9.48 13.10
CA LEU A 307 17.37 8.80 13.85
C LEU A 307 18.75 9.18 13.31
N TYR A 308 18.97 9.07 12.01
CA TYR A 308 20.24 9.39 11.37
C TYR A 308 20.69 10.82 11.66
N TYR A 309 19.85 11.81 11.36
CA TYR A 309 20.21 13.22 11.55
C TYR A 309 20.37 13.62 13.02
N SER A 310 19.69 12.93 13.93
CA SER A 310 19.88 13.17 15.37
C SER A 310 21.21 12.61 15.88
N THR A 311 21.64 11.45 15.38
CA THR A 311 22.98 10.91 15.71
C THR A 311 24.11 11.75 15.15
N LYS A 312 23.85 12.50 14.08
CA LYS A 312 24.78 13.48 13.48
C LYS A 312 24.66 14.88 14.09
N LEU A 313 23.84 15.05 15.13
CA LEU A 313 23.58 16.32 15.81
C LEU A 313 23.02 17.43 14.90
N VAL A 314 22.48 17.07 13.73
CA VAL A 314 21.82 17.99 12.80
C VAL A 314 20.43 18.36 13.34
N ILE A 315 19.69 17.38 13.85
CA ILE A 315 18.42 17.60 14.54
C ILE A 315 18.64 17.33 16.03
N LYS A 316 18.35 18.31 16.87
CA LYS A 316 18.55 18.20 18.32
C LYS A 316 17.27 17.69 19.01
N PRO A 317 17.30 16.55 19.72
CA PRO A 317 16.21 16.15 20.60
C PRO A 317 16.12 17.07 21.83
N PRO A 318 14.98 17.14 22.53
CA PRO A 318 13.74 16.39 22.28
C PRO A 318 12.94 16.95 21.10
N PHE A 319 12.35 16.07 20.29
CA PHE A 319 11.53 16.48 19.16
C PHE A 319 10.19 17.10 19.60
N PRO A 320 9.64 18.04 18.81
CA PRO A 320 8.27 18.50 18.98
C PRO A 320 7.27 17.35 18.95
N ARG A 321 6.15 17.51 19.67
CA ARG A 321 5.13 16.45 19.82
C ARG A 321 4.60 15.91 18.49
N TYR A 322 4.40 16.77 17.49
CA TYR A 322 3.92 16.36 16.18
C TYR A 322 4.92 15.47 15.42
N ILE A 323 6.22 15.63 15.68
CA ILE A 323 7.26 14.72 15.19
C ILE A 323 7.21 13.42 15.99
N LYS A 324 7.25 13.47 17.32
CA LYS A 324 7.21 12.24 18.15
C LYS A 324 5.99 11.36 17.87
N ASN A 325 4.88 11.99 17.47
CA ASN A 325 3.60 11.32 17.36
C ASN A 325 3.16 11.06 15.92
N PHE A 326 4.00 11.33 14.90
CA PHE A 326 3.55 11.24 13.51
C PHE A 326 3.03 9.83 13.17
N GLN A 327 3.69 8.78 13.68
CA GLN A 327 3.29 7.38 13.47
C GLN A 327 1.95 7.03 14.12
N TYR A 328 1.57 7.73 15.20
CA TYR A 328 0.31 7.55 15.92
C TYR A 328 -0.81 8.46 15.40
N SER A 329 -0.49 9.44 14.54
CA SER A 329 -1.49 10.37 13.99
C SER A 329 -2.46 9.68 13.03
N GLY A 330 -2.03 8.57 12.41
CA GLY A 330 -2.77 7.87 11.38
C GLY A 330 -3.02 8.69 10.11
N LYS A 331 -2.22 9.74 9.85
CA LYS A 331 -2.35 10.67 8.71
C LYS A 331 -0.99 11.10 8.17
N ASN A 332 -0.89 11.47 6.89
CA ASN A 332 0.32 12.12 6.37
C ASN A 332 0.39 13.60 6.75
N VAL A 333 -0.76 14.29 6.84
CA VAL A 333 -0.82 15.73 7.07
C VAL A 333 -1.45 16.02 8.44
N VAL A 334 -0.74 16.76 9.27
CA VAL A 334 -1.24 17.24 10.57
C VAL A 334 -1.32 18.75 10.59
N LYS A 335 -2.43 19.28 11.10
CA LYS A 335 -2.63 20.71 11.32
C LYS A 335 -2.35 21.03 12.78
N LEU A 336 -1.32 21.81 13.03
CA LEU A 336 -0.93 22.28 14.34
C LEU A 336 -1.88 23.41 14.76
N ARG A 337 -2.39 23.33 15.99
CA ARG A 337 -3.23 24.37 16.60
C ARG A 337 -2.58 24.86 17.87
N LYS A 338 -2.75 26.14 18.19
CA LYS A 338 -2.35 26.71 19.47
C LYS A 338 -3.15 26.01 20.56
N LYS A 339 -2.47 25.41 21.54
CA LYS A 339 -3.09 24.88 22.75
C LYS A 339 -3.08 26.03 23.75
N TYR A 340 -4.26 26.51 24.14
CA TYR A 340 -4.40 27.50 25.21
C TYR A 340 -4.14 26.86 26.57
#